data_AF-A0A8H6G1C8-F1
#
_entry.id   AF-A0A8H6G1C8-F1
#
_cell.length_a   1.000
_cell.length_b   1.000
_cell.length_c   1.000
_cell.angle_alpha   90.00
_cell.angle_beta   90.00
_cell.angle_gamma   90.00
#
_symmetry.space_group_name_H-M   'P 1'
#
loop_
_entity.id
_entity.type
_entity.pdbx_description
1 polymer ?
#
loop_
_entity_poly.entity_id
_entity_poly.type
_entity_poly.pdbx_seq_one_letter_code
_entity_poly.pdbx_strand_id
1 'polypeptide(L)'
;MPDTAKAKTQQFTRRKSNLVKRADQLARLCHADLALIIRENGRYYMYQSTNHDQWPPTITEIVFGKSWKEPLTTTLEMAGLESLQNT
;
A
#
# COMPACT_ATOMS: atom_id res chain seq x y z
N MET A 1 -27.24 -8.39 14.00
CA MET A 1 -27.34 -8.21 12.53
C MET A 1 -26.16 -8.89 11.84
N PRO A 2 -26.31 -10.15 11.38
CA PRO A 2 -25.26 -10.95 10.75
C PRO A 2 -24.76 -10.42 9.40
N ASP A 3 -25.47 -9.47 8.78
CA ASP A 3 -25.13 -8.93 7.45
C ASP A 3 -23.88 -8.04 7.45
N THR A 4 -23.53 -7.45 8.59
CA THR A 4 -22.37 -6.55 8.70
C THR A 4 -21.03 -7.28 8.59
N ALA A 5 -20.93 -8.52 9.07
CA ALA A 5 -19.71 -9.32 8.97
C ALA A 5 -19.45 -9.82 7.54
N LYS A 6 -20.52 -10.24 6.85
CA LYS A 6 -20.46 -10.63 5.43
C LYS A 6 -20.10 -9.44 4.55
N ALA A 7 -20.71 -8.27 4.80
CA ALA A 7 -20.39 -7.03 4.11
C ALA A 7 -18.91 -6.61 4.28
N LYS A 8 -18.38 -6.70 5.51
CA LYS A 8 -16.95 -6.41 5.78
C LYS A 8 -16.01 -7.34 5.04
N THR A 9 -16.32 -8.63 5.00
CA THR A 9 -15.52 -9.64 4.27
C THR A 9 -15.53 -9.39 2.76
N GLN A 10 -16.70 -9.07 2.20
CA GLN A 10 -16.84 -8.73 0.79
C GLN A 10 -16.08 -7.44 0.45
N GLN A 11 -16.16 -6.44 1.33
CA GLN A 11 -15.42 -5.19 1.20
C GLN A 11 -13.91 -5.41 1.20
N PHE A 12 -13.39 -6.22 2.14
CA PHE A 12 -11.96 -6.57 2.18
C PHE A 12 -11.53 -7.27 0.89
N THR A 13 -12.29 -8.29 0.46
CA THR A 13 -12.01 -9.05 -0.76
C THR A 13 -11.93 -8.14 -1.99
N ARG A 14 -12.90 -7.24 -2.16
CA ARG A 14 -12.93 -6.27 -3.26
C ARG A 14 -11.74 -5.31 -3.21
N ARG A 15 -11.44 -4.76 -2.03
CA ARG A 15 -10.32 -3.81 -1.85
C ARG A 15 -8.97 -4.49 -2.11
N LYS A 16 -8.77 -5.70 -1.58
CA LYS A 16 -7.57 -6.51 -1.81
C LYS A 16 -7.38 -6.79 -3.30
N SER A 17 -8.42 -7.23 -4.00
CA SER A 17 -8.36 -7.49 -5.45
C SER A 17 -7.98 -6.23 -6.23
N ASN A 18 -8.60 -5.09 -5.91
CA ASN A 18 -8.27 -3.82 -6.57
C ASN A 18 -6.85 -3.36 -6.28
N LEU A 19 -6.35 -3.56 -5.05
CA LEU A 19 -4.98 -3.21 -4.69
C LEU A 19 -3.97 -4.07 -5.45
N VAL A 20 -4.20 -5.38 -5.54
CA VAL A 20 -3.36 -6.29 -6.33
C VAL A 20 -3.33 -5.86 -7.80
N LYS A 21 -4.48 -5.53 -8.40
CA LYS A 21 -4.53 -5.02 -9.79
C LYS A 21 -3.69 -3.75 -9.99
N ARG A 22 -3.71 -2.84 -9.02
CA ARG A 22 -2.92 -1.60 -9.09
C ARG A 22 -1.42 -1.86 -8.93
N ALA A 23 -1.03 -2.73 -7.99
CA ALA A 23 0.36 -3.15 -7.84
C ALA A 23 0.87 -3.80 -9.14
N ASP A 24 0.07 -4.66 -9.73
CA ASP A 24 0.36 -5.33 -10.99
C ASP A 24 0.45 -4.37 -12.20
N GLN A 25 -0.41 -3.36 -12.26
CA GLN A 25 -0.27 -2.27 -13.22
C GLN A 25 1.04 -1.50 -13.04
N LEU A 26 1.40 -1.15 -11.81
CA LEU A 26 2.64 -0.43 -11.52
C LEU A 26 3.87 -1.24 -11.95
N ALA A 27 3.88 -2.55 -11.64
CA ALA A 27 4.97 -3.44 -12.05
C ALA A 27 5.14 -3.44 -13.57
N ARG A 28 4.05 -3.61 -14.32
CA ARG A 28 4.10 -3.66 -15.79
C ARG A 28 4.44 -2.33 -16.45
N LEU A 29 3.86 -1.23 -15.97
CA LEU A 29 3.98 0.09 -16.62
C LEU A 29 5.30 0.77 -16.29
N CYS A 30 5.87 0.50 -15.12
CA CYS A 30 7.10 1.13 -14.67
C CYS A 30 8.30 0.17 -14.64
N HIS A 31 8.13 -1.07 -15.14
CA HIS A 31 9.17 -2.11 -15.15
C HIS A 31 9.81 -2.31 -13.76
N ALA A 32 8.98 -2.28 -12.72
CA ALA A 32 9.42 -2.42 -11.34
C ALA A 32 9.06 -3.80 -10.80
N ASP A 33 9.98 -4.40 -10.06
CA ASP A 33 9.67 -5.58 -9.26
C ASP A 33 8.93 -5.16 -7.99
N LEU A 34 7.77 -5.78 -7.76
CA LEU A 34 6.88 -5.48 -6.65
C LEU A 34 6.50 -6.74 -5.89
N ALA A 35 6.43 -6.59 -4.58
CA ALA A 35 5.86 -7.58 -3.68
C ALA A 35 4.91 -6.87 -2.70
N LEU A 36 3.71 -7.42 -2.55
CA LEU A 36 2.69 -6.91 -1.65
C LEU A 36 2.35 -7.99 -0.62
N ILE A 37 2.57 -7.66 0.66
CA ILE A 37 2.25 -8.53 1.79
C ILE A 37 1.11 -7.88 2.57
N ILE A 38 0.02 -8.61 2.78
CA ILE A 38 -1.15 -8.17 3.54
C ILE A 38 -1.37 -9.15 4.69
N ARG A 39 -1.44 -8.64 5.92
CA ARG A 39 -1.85 -9.42 7.10
C ARG A 39 -3.26 -9.01 7.52
N GLU A 40 -4.18 -9.97 7.54
CA GLU A 40 -5.56 -9.78 7.99
C GLU A 40 -5.95 -10.93 8.92
N ASN A 41 -6.40 -10.63 10.14
CA ASN A 41 -6.88 -11.64 11.10
C ASN A 41 -5.92 -12.84 11.27
N GLY A 42 -4.61 -12.58 11.28
CA GLY A 42 -3.58 -13.61 11.42
C GLY A 42 -3.23 -14.37 10.13
N ARG A 43 -3.95 -14.13 9.03
CA ARG A 43 -3.66 -14.71 7.71
C ARG A 43 -2.81 -13.76 6.88
N TYR A 44 -1.91 -14.33 6.10
CA TYR A 44 -1.07 -13.59 5.16
C TYR A 44 -1.56 -13.83 3.73
N TYR A 45 -1.62 -12.75 2.96
CA TYR A 45 -1.82 -12.78 1.52
C TYR A 45 -0.60 -12.14 0.87
N MET A 46 -0.08 -12.79 -0.16
CA MET A 46 1.09 -12.31 -0.89
C MET A 46 0.77 -12.19 -2.37
N TYR A 47 1.30 -11.13 -2.98
CA TYR A 47 1.40 -10.96 -4.43
C TYR A 47 2.85 -10.64 -4.76
N GLN A 48 3.35 -11.24 -5.84
CA GLN A 48 4.66 -10.96 -6.43
C GLN A 48 4.44 -10.66 -7.91
N SER A 49 5.08 -9.62 -8.43
CA SER A 49 5.03 -9.30 -9.87
C SER A 49 5.93 -10.19 -10.72
N THR A 50 6.89 -10.86 -10.09
CA THR A 50 7.90 -11.69 -10.75
C THR A 50 8.15 -12.97 -9.95
N ASN A 51 8.60 -14.01 -10.64
CA ASN A 51 8.94 -15.32 -10.09
C ASN A 51 10.47 -15.50 -9.94
N HIS A 52 11.24 -14.41 -9.84
CA HIS A 52 12.68 -14.52 -9.60
C HIS A 52 12.95 -15.24 -8.27
N ASP A 53 13.91 -16.17 -8.27
CA ASP A 53 14.23 -17.06 -7.14
C ASP A 53 14.70 -16.32 -5.87
N GLN A 54 14.91 -15.00 -5.94
CA GLN A 54 15.36 -14.15 -4.83
C GLN A 54 14.46 -12.93 -4.61
N TRP A 55 13.23 -12.95 -5.13
CA TRP A 55 12.26 -11.88 -4.97
C TRP A 55 11.02 -12.32 -4.15
N PRO A 56 10.53 -11.53 -3.17
CA PRO A 56 11.17 -10.34 -2.63
C PRO A 56 12.39 -10.69 -1.78
N PRO A 57 13.35 -9.75 -1.63
CA PRO A 57 14.40 -9.88 -0.65
C PRO A 57 13.82 -9.94 0.78
N THR A 58 14.62 -10.43 1.72
CA THR A 58 14.24 -10.49 3.14
C THR A 58 14.01 -9.09 3.71
N ILE A 59 13.19 -8.97 4.75
CA ILE A 59 12.92 -7.67 5.40
C ILE A 59 14.22 -6.98 5.83
N THR A 60 15.21 -7.75 6.29
CA THR A 60 16.52 -7.25 6.69
C THR A 60 17.27 -6.60 5.52
N GLU A 61 17.19 -7.18 4.33
CA GLU A 61 17.78 -6.62 3.10
C GLU A 61 17.02 -5.37 2.63
N ILE A 62 15.69 -5.33 2.77
CA ILE A 62 14.85 -4.17 2.39
C ILE A 62 15.18 -2.94 3.23
N VAL A 63 15.36 -3.09 4.55
CA VAL A 63 15.61 -1.97 5.48
C VAL A 63 16.93 -1.25 5.18
N PHE A 64 17.87 -1.92 4.50
CA PHE A 64 19.14 -1.32 4.09
C PHE A 64 19.01 -0.32 2.93
N GLY A 65 17.92 -0.39 2.16
CA GLY A 65 17.63 0.50 1.04
C GLY A 65 16.50 1.48 1.36
N LYS A 66 16.83 2.65 1.96
CA LYS A 66 15.96 3.84 2.15
C LYS A 66 14.46 3.55 2.37
N SER A 67 14.05 3.50 3.64
CA SER A 67 12.64 3.52 4.04
C SER A 67 11.93 4.80 3.56
N TRP A 68 11.04 4.70 2.58
CA TRP A 68 10.08 5.75 2.26
C TRP A 68 9.04 5.84 3.38
N LYS A 69 9.16 6.86 4.24
CA LYS A 69 8.07 7.30 5.12
C LYS A 69 7.52 8.59 4.53
N GLU A 70 6.56 8.47 3.63
CA GLU A 70 5.82 9.66 3.19
C GLU A 70 4.84 10.07 4.31
N PRO A 71 4.91 11.29 4.85
CA PRO A 71 4.00 11.74 5.89
C PRO A 71 2.64 12.07 5.27
N LEU A 72 1.58 11.36 5.67
CA LEU A 72 0.20 11.61 5.23
C LEU A 72 -0.45 12.87 5.83
N THR A 73 0.30 13.82 6.37
CA THR A 73 -0.28 14.99 7.05
C THR A 73 0.56 16.26 6.89
N THR A 74 0.69 16.80 5.69
CA THR A 74 1.10 18.21 5.51
C THR A 74 0.45 18.78 4.24
N THR A 75 -0.86 18.93 4.24
CA THR A 75 -1.52 19.82 3.27
C THR A 75 -2.71 20.56 3.86
N LEU A 76 -3.26 20.13 5.00
CA LEU A 76 -4.37 20.84 5.65
C LEU A 76 -3.95 21.93 6.64
N GLU A 77 -2.68 21.98 7.09
CA GLU A 77 -2.20 23.07 7.97
C GLU A 77 -1.48 24.21 7.23
N MET A 78 -1.00 24.00 6.00
CA MET A 78 -0.29 25.04 5.24
C MET A 78 -1.23 26.01 4.50
N ALA A 79 -2.48 25.62 4.26
CA ALA A 79 -3.47 26.50 3.62
C ALA A 79 -4.03 27.58 4.57
N GLY A 80 -3.72 27.52 5.87
CA GLY A 80 -4.22 28.46 6.89
C GLY A 80 -3.27 29.62 7.24
N LEU A 81 -2.03 29.64 6.73
CA LEU A 81 -1.01 30.63 7.12
C LEU A 81 -0.72 31.70 6.06
N GLU A 82 -1.17 31.53 4.81
CA GLU A 82 -0.97 32.50 3.73
C GLU A 82 -1.96 33.70 3.80
N SER A 83 -2.92 33.70 4.73
CA SER A 83 -3.92 34.78 4.88
C SER A 83 -3.56 35.85 5.91
N LEU A 84 -2.40 35.79 6.57
CA LEU A 84 -2.02 36.75 7.63
C LEU A 84 -0.76 37.58 7.34
N GLN A 85 -0.21 37.56 6.12
CA GLN A 85 0.94 38.41 5.75
C GLN A 85 0.62 39.51 4.75
N ASN A 86 -0.66 39.72 4.41
CA ASN A 86 -1.06 40.82 3.54
C ASN A 86 -2.06 41.73 4.27
N THR A 87 -1.56 42.56 5.18
CA THR A 87 -2.27 43.72 5.74
C THR A 87 -1.30 44.88 5.87
#